data_AF-A0A1T4X8F9-F1
#
_entry.id   AF-A0A1T4X8F9-F1
#
_cell.length_a   1.000
_cell.length_b   1.000
_cell.length_c   1.000
_cell.angle_alpha   90.00
_cell.angle_beta   90.00
_cell.angle_gamma   90.00
#
_symmetry.space_group_name_H-M   'P 1'
#
loop_
_entity.id
_entity.type
_entity.pdbx_description
1 polymer ?
#
loop_
_entity_poly.entity_id
_entity_poly.type
_entity_poly.pdbx_seq_one_letter_code
_entity_poly.pdbx_strand_id
1 'polypeptide(L)'
;MFKFYNVNPIKIINAKYFSYNKAKNIITIRAMNDYTFLDTFICFHEIGHYISSKSKYIRIIDNILILLFMISRICLTPFLIIFGVYCVFKSNNPIPSNIYFLINMIYLSISVIRTITIPLIEGRANYFAKKFFIDSGFLSNYKNQEEPIKTIKTSCLISQLNQMVICILYTYIVICLFYIVNVY
;
A
#
# COMPACT_ATOMS: atom_id res chain seq x y z
N MET A 1 -22.59 8.92 -17.27
CA MET A 1 -21.60 9.08 -18.35
C MET A 1 -20.26 9.48 -17.74
N PHE A 2 -19.25 8.60 -17.74
CA PHE A 2 -17.90 8.99 -17.31
C PHE A 2 -17.32 9.92 -18.38
N LYS A 3 -17.17 11.22 -18.07
CA LYS A 3 -16.29 12.10 -18.84
C LYS A 3 -14.86 11.63 -18.59
N PHE A 4 -14.32 10.78 -19.46
CA PHE A 4 -12.90 10.49 -19.49
C PHE A 4 -12.18 11.78 -19.89
N TYR A 5 -11.78 12.58 -18.91
CA TYR A 5 -10.94 13.75 -19.12
C TYR A 5 -9.63 13.29 -19.76
N ASN A 6 -9.28 13.85 -20.92
CA ASN A 6 -7.99 13.72 -21.65
C ASN A 6 -6.95 12.85 -20.92
N VAL A 7 -7.11 11.54 -21.08
CA VAL A 7 -6.25 10.57 -20.44
C VAL A 7 -5.03 10.43 -21.35
N ASN A 8 -3.88 10.99 -20.97
CA ASN A 8 -2.63 10.70 -21.69
C ASN A 8 -2.51 9.18 -21.88
N PRO A 9 -2.13 8.68 -23.07
CA PRO A 9 -2.07 7.25 -23.33
C PRO A 9 -1.17 6.58 -22.29
N ILE A 10 -1.71 5.55 -21.64
CA ILE A 10 -0.96 4.72 -20.69
C ILE A 10 -0.27 3.64 -21.50
N LYS A 11 1.01 3.40 -21.22
CA LYS A 11 1.71 2.27 -21.81
C LYS A 11 1.40 1.01 -21.00
N ILE A 12 0.86 -0.01 -21.65
CA ILE A 12 0.62 -1.33 -21.07
C ILE A 12 1.78 -2.24 -21.49
N ILE A 13 2.41 -2.92 -20.54
CA ILE A 13 3.48 -3.90 -20.80
C ILE A 13 3.22 -5.22 -20.07
N ASN A 14 3.75 -6.31 -20.63
CA ASN A 14 3.70 -7.62 -20.00
C ASN A 14 4.90 -7.82 -19.04
N ALA A 15 4.66 -8.31 -17.83
CA ALA A 15 5.72 -8.74 -16.89
C ALA A 15 5.26 -9.89 -15.97
N LYS A 16 5.98 -10.14 -14.87
CA LYS A 16 5.67 -11.23 -13.92
C LYS A 16 4.57 -10.89 -12.90
N TYR A 17 4.15 -9.63 -12.81
CA TYR A 17 3.24 -9.14 -11.78
C TYR A 17 2.33 -8.04 -12.32
N PHE A 18 1.17 -7.84 -11.70
CA PHE A 18 0.32 -6.67 -11.93
C PHE A 18 0.86 -5.48 -11.13
N SER A 19 0.98 -4.32 -11.76
CA SER A 19 1.33 -3.08 -11.05
C SER A 19 1.12 -1.83 -11.91
N TYR A 20 0.81 -0.72 -11.26
CA TYR A 20 0.93 0.61 -11.83
C TYR A 20 2.21 1.31 -11.39
N ASN A 21 3.12 1.57 -12.34
CA ASN A 21 4.29 2.42 -12.14
C ASN A 21 3.95 3.88 -12.42
N LYS A 22 3.69 4.63 -11.35
CA LYS A 22 3.37 6.06 -11.41
C LYS A 22 4.48 6.91 -12.04
N ALA A 23 5.75 6.61 -11.79
CA ALA A 23 6.87 7.40 -12.31
C ALA A 23 7.04 7.27 -13.82
N LYS A 24 6.81 6.06 -14.36
CA LYS A 24 6.93 5.77 -15.80
C LYS A 24 5.61 5.85 -16.56
N ASN A 25 4.50 6.05 -15.86
CA ASN A 25 3.14 6.00 -16.40
C ASN A 25 2.86 4.67 -17.15
N ILE A 26 3.24 3.55 -16.54
CA ILE A 26 3.14 2.21 -17.11
C ILE A 26 2.22 1.35 -16.26
N ILE A 27 1.27 0.66 -16.87
CA ILE A 27 0.56 -0.45 -16.24
C ILE A 27 1.20 -1.75 -16.71
N THR A 28 1.56 -2.57 -15.74
CA THR A 28 2.16 -3.87 -15.95
C THR A 28 1.09 -4.93 -15.78
N ILE A 29 0.92 -5.79 -16.78
CA ILE A 29 0.01 -6.93 -16.77
C ILE A 29 0.84 -8.20 -16.64
N ARG A 30 0.40 -9.13 -15.80
CA ARG A 30 1.10 -10.41 -15.66
C ARG A 30 0.95 -11.23 -16.94
N ALA A 31 2.05 -11.66 -17.55
CA ALA A 31 2.04 -12.55 -18.70
C ALA A 31 1.52 -13.94 -18.28
N MET A 32 0.38 -14.35 -18.83
CA MET A 32 -0.29 -15.62 -18.55
C MET A 32 -0.89 -16.16 -19.84
N ASN A 33 -1.02 -17.48 -19.95
CA ASN A 33 -1.67 -18.12 -21.10
C ASN A 33 -3.18 -17.84 -21.08
N ASP A 34 -3.77 -17.92 -19.89
CA ASP A 34 -5.18 -17.63 -19.64
C ASP A 34 -5.31 -16.66 -18.47
N TYR A 35 -6.23 -15.70 -18.58
CA TYR A 35 -6.54 -14.74 -17.52
C TYR A 35 -7.80 -15.16 -16.80
N THR A 36 -7.74 -15.22 -15.47
CA THR A 36 -8.94 -15.42 -14.67
C THR A 36 -9.73 -14.12 -14.52
N PHE A 37 -10.96 -14.25 -14.05
CA PHE A 37 -11.78 -13.12 -13.65
C PHE A 37 -11.07 -12.22 -12.62
N LEU A 38 -10.40 -12.81 -11.63
CA LEU A 38 -9.69 -12.07 -10.59
C LEU A 38 -8.48 -11.31 -11.17
N ASP A 39 -7.76 -11.90 -12.13
CA ASP A 39 -6.65 -11.21 -12.80
C ASP A 39 -7.12 -9.97 -13.56
N THR A 40 -8.30 -10.07 -14.17
CA THR A 40 -8.92 -8.94 -14.87
C THR A 40 -9.34 -7.87 -13.86
N PHE A 41 -9.92 -8.27 -12.71
CA PHE A 41 -10.22 -7.35 -11.62
C PHE A 41 -8.97 -6.61 -11.10
N ILE A 42 -7.86 -7.33 -10.89
CA ILE A 42 -6.59 -6.75 -10.45
C ILE A 42 -6.06 -5.76 -11.49
N CYS A 43 -6.17 -6.06 -12.78
CA CYS A 43 -5.78 -5.11 -13.84
C CYS A 43 -6.56 -3.78 -13.75
N PHE A 44 -7.88 -3.84 -13.56
CA PHE A 44 -8.69 -2.63 -13.38
C PHE A 44 -8.45 -1.92 -12.06
N HIS A 45 -8.06 -2.64 -11.01
CA HIS A 45 -7.60 -2.03 -9.76
C HIS A 45 -6.35 -1.15 -10.01
N GLU A 46 -5.37 -1.63 -10.77
CA GLU A 46 -4.19 -0.84 -11.17
C GLU A 46 -4.56 0.37 -12.03
N ILE A 47 -5.54 0.23 -12.94
CA ILE A 47 -6.11 1.35 -13.70
C ILE A 47 -6.77 2.37 -12.74
N GLY A 48 -7.43 1.91 -11.68
CA GLY A 48 -8.00 2.75 -10.63
C GLY A 48 -6.96 3.61 -9.91
N HIS A 49 -5.77 3.05 -9.64
CA HIS A 49 -4.63 3.82 -9.12
C HIS A 49 -4.16 4.88 -10.11
N TYR A 50 -4.07 4.53 -11.40
CA TYR A 50 -3.72 5.49 -12.43
C TYR A 50 -4.70 6.67 -12.50
N ILE A 51 -6.01 6.40 -12.54
CA ILE A 51 -7.05 7.45 -12.61
C ILE A 51 -6.98 8.34 -11.37
N SER A 52 -6.86 7.73 -10.19
CA SER A 52 -6.73 8.47 -8.92
C SER A 52 -5.51 9.40 -8.93
N SER A 53 -4.40 8.95 -9.53
CA SER A 53 -3.16 9.74 -9.63
C SER A 53 -3.25 10.96 -10.55
N LYS A 54 -4.32 11.11 -11.35
CA LYS A 54 -4.55 12.31 -12.19
C LYS A 54 -5.08 13.50 -11.41
N SER A 55 -5.74 13.29 -10.28
CA SER A 55 -6.17 14.39 -9.43
C SER A 55 -4.96 15.08 -8.81
N LYS A 56 -4.82 16.40 -9.02
CA LYS A 56 -3.67 17.19 -8.54
C LYS A 56 -3.46 17.04 -7.02
N TYR A 57 -4.54 17.13 -6.24
CA TYR A 57 -4.49 17.03 -4.79
C TYR A 57 -4.12 15.62 -4.32
N ILE A 58 -4.76 14.59 -4.89
CA ILE A 58 -4.46 13.19 -4.57
C ILE A 58 -3.01 12.88 -4.92
N ARG A 59 -2.51 13.37 -6.07
CA ARG A 59 -1.13 13.17 -6.50
C ARG A 59 -0.12 13.75 -5.51
N ILE A 60 -0.38 14.92 -4.95
CA ILE A 60 0.50 15.56 -3.94
C ILE A 60 0.52 14.70 -2.67
N ILE A 61 -0.66 14.32 -2.16
CA ILE A 61 -0.78 13.48 -0.96
C ILE A 61 -0.07 12.14 -1.17
N ASP A 62 -0.33 11.45 -2.28
CA ASP A 62 0.32 10.18 -2.62
C ASP A 62 1.84 10.30 -2.68
N ASN A 63 2.38 11.39 -3.26
CA ASN A 63 3.82 11.59 -3.37
C ASN A 63 4.46 11.80 -1.98
N ILE A 64 3.81 12.58 -1.12
CA ILE A 64 4.25 12.78 0.27
C ILE A 64 4.23 11.43 1.01
N LEU A 65 3.16 10.64 0.87
CA LEU A 65 3.05 9.33 1.50
C LEU A 65 4.12 8.36 1.00
N ILE A 66 4.37 8.30 -0.32
CA ILE A 66 5.45 7.47 -0.89
C ILE A 66 6.80 7.87 -0.29
N LEU A 67 7.10 9.16 -0.20
CA LEU A 67 8.35 9.64 0.38
C LEU A 67 8.46 9.27 1.86
N LEU A 68 7.42 9.51 2.65
CA LEU A 68 7.38 9.14 4.08
C LEU A 68 7.54 7.62 4.26
N PHE A 69 6.94 6.81 3.38
CA PHE A 69 7.05 5.36 3.42
C PHE A 69 8.46 4.88 3.06
N MET A 70 9.11 5.51 2.08
CA MET A 70 10.50 5.22 1.75
C MET A 70 11.43 5.56 2.91
N ILE A 71 11.29 6.75 3.49
CA ILE A 71 12.08 7.18 4.66
C ILE A 71 11.86 6.23 5.84
N SER A 72 10.61 5.87 6.13
CA SER A 72 10.28 4.91 7.19
C SER A 72 10.94 3.56 6.96
N ARG A 73 10.79 2.98 5.76
CA ARG A 73 11.25 1.60 5.47
C ARG A 73 12.76 1.49 5.29
N ILE A 74 13.41 2.47 4.65
CA ILE A 74 14.82 2.40 4.28
C ILE A 74 15.70 3.00 5.37
N CYS A 75 15.24 4.06 6.05
CA CYS A 75 16.05 4.77 7.02
C CYS A 75 15.62 4.47 8.46
N LEU A 76 14.36 4.75 8.81
CA LEU A 76 13.92 4.73 10.21
C LEU A 76 13.84 3.32 10.79
N THR A 77 13.19 2.37 10.11
CA THR A 77 13.03 1.00 10.61
C THR A 77 14.38 0.30 10.81
N PRO A 78 15.31 0.29 9.83
CA PRO A 78 16.61 -0.35 10.03
C PRO A 78 17.42 0.34 11.13
N PHE A 79 17.40 1.67 11.18
CA PHE A 79 18.06 2.42 12.25
C PHE A 79 17.51 2.02 13.63
N LEU A 80 16.19 2.07 13.83
CA LEU A 80 15.56 1.77 15.12
C LEU A 80 15.80 0.32 15.55
N ILE A 81 15.77 -0.64 14.62
CA ILE A 81 16.04 -2.05 14.93
C ILE A 81 17.51 -2.27 15.26
N ILE A 82 18.44 -1.85 14.39
CA ILE A 82 19.88 -2.08 14.58
C ILE A 82 20.35 -1.37 15.85
N PHE A 83 19.95 -0.12 16.03
CA PHE A 83 20.30 0.67 17.20
C PHE A 83 19.67 0.11 18.47
N GLY A 84 18.38 -0.24 18.42
CA GLY A 84 17.69 -0.84 19.56
C GLY A 84 18.36 -2.14 20.03
N VAL A 85 18.68 -3.02 19.08
CA VAL A 85 19.41 -4.28 19.34
C VAL A 85 20.81 -4.00 19.90
N TYR A 86 21.55 -3.05 19.33
CA TYR A 86 22.86 -2.66 19.84
C TYR A 86 22.80 -2.19 21.30
N CYS A 87 21.82 -1.34 21.65
CA CYS A 87 21.62 -0.85 23.00
C CYS A 87 21.32 -1.98 24.00
N VAL A 88 20.49 -2.96 23.60
CA VAL A 88 20.21 -4.14 24.43
C VAL A 88 21.47 -4.98 24.70
N PHE A 89 22.31 -5.20 23.69
CA PHE A 89 23.52 -6.02 23.84
C PHE A 89 24.68 -5.33 24.56
N LYS A 90 24.81 -4.00 24.42
CA LYS A 90 25.94 -3.24 24.97
C LYS A 90 25.68 -2.61 26.32
N SER A 91 24.57 -2.94 26.99
CA SER A 91 24.20 -2.62 28.39
C SER A 91 25.36 -1.95 29.12
N ASN A 92 25.41 -0.59 29.09
CA ASN A 92 26.29 0.30 29.88
C ASN A 92 26.45 1.73 29.34
N ASN A 93 25.69 2.21 28.36
CA ASN A 93 25.65 3.65 28.08
C ASN A 93 24.28 4.10 27.57
N PRO A 94 23.52 4.91 28.34
CA PRO A 94 22.36 5.61 27.78
C PRO A 94 22.88 6.66 26.79
N ILE A 95 22.93 6.29 25.51
CA ILE A 95 23.08 7.24 24.41
C ILE A 95 21.96 8.29 24.56
N PRO A 96 22.19 9.59 24.31
CA PRO A 96 21.22 10.65 24.58
C PRO A 96 19.82 10.28 24.10
N SER A 97 18.97 9.95 25.07
CA SER A 97 17.63 9.39 24.92
C SER A 97 16.74 10.23 24.00
N ASN A 98 17.01 11.53 23.93
CA ASN A 98 16.24 12.49 23.16
C ASN A 98 16.28 12.25 21.64
N ILE A 99 17.42 11.86 21.06
CA ILE A 99 17.52 11.64 19.61
C ILE A 99 16.80 10.34 19.23
N TYR A 100 17.03 9.27 19.98
CA TYR A 100 16.34 7.99 19.75
C TYR A 100 14.82 8.11 19.97
N PHE A 101 14.41 8.83 21.02
CA PHE A 101 13.00 9.17 21.27
C PHE A 101 12.39 9.97 20.12
N LEU A 102 13.06 11.03 19.67
CA LEU A 102 12.58 11.85 18.55
C LEU A 102 12.40 11.02 17.28
N ILE A 103 13.40 10.20 16.93
CA ILE A 103 13.34 9.33 15.75
C ILE A 103 12.21 8.30 15.88
N ASN A 104 12.00 7.73 17.08
CA ASN A 104 10.89 6.83 17.35
C ASN A 104 9.53 7.54 17.19
N MET A 105 9.38 8.76 17.72
CA MET A 105 8.15 9.55 17.56
C MET A 105 7.84 9.89 16.10
N ILE A 106 8.86 10.21 15.30
CA ILE A 106 8.73 10.41 13.84
C ILE A 106 8.26 9.11 13.18
N TYR A 107 8.89 7.98 13.51
CA TYR A 107 8.52 6.68 12.97
C TYR A 107 7.07 6.29 13.30
N LEU A 108 6.65 6.48 14.55
CA LEU A 108 5.28 6.18 14.99
C LEU A 108 4.27 7.06 14.27
N SER A 109 4.56 8.35 14.13
CA SER A 109 3.71 9.31 13.41
C SER A 109 3.51 8.89 11.95
N ILE A 110 4.58 8.51 11.26
CA ILE A 110 4.50 7.99 9.88
C ILE A 110 3.70 6.67 9.83
N SER A 111 3.89 5.78 10.80
CA SER A 111 3.21 4.48 10.86
C SER A 111 1.70 4.62 11.08
N VAL A 112 1.27 5.58 11.91
CA VAL A 112 -0.16 5.91 12.10
C VAL A 112 -0.75 6.48 10.83
N ILE A 113 -0.10 7.47 10.21
CA ILE A 113 -0.54 8.05 8.93
C ILE A 113 -0.67 6.95 7.88
N ARG A 114 0.30 6.04 7.81
CA ARG A 114 0.28 4.89 6.88
C ARG A 114 -0.91 3.98 7.10
N THR A 115 -1.17 3.60 8.34
CA THR A 115 -2.27 2.70 8.70
C THR A 115 -3.62 3.27 8.31
N ILE A 116 -3.81 4.59 8.45
CA ILE A 116 -5.05 5.28 8.05
C ILE A 116 -5.15 5.46 6.53
N THR A 117 -4.03 5.74 5.86
CA THR A 117 -4.05 6.10 4.43
C THR A 117 -4.09 4.90 3.48
N ILE A 118 -3.51 3.75 3.86
CA ILE A 118 -3.57 2.52 3.05
C ILE A 118 -5.02 2.14 2.69
N PRO A 119 -5.97 2.00 3.65
CA PRO A 119 -7.35 1.68 3.33
C PRO A 119 -8.02 2.68 2.39
N LEU A 120 -7.68 3.97 2.51
CA LEU A 120 -8.26 5.02 1.67
C LEU A 120 -7.78 4.94 0.22
N ILE A 121 -6.49 4.70 0.00
CA ILE A 121 -5.89 4.59 -1.35
C ILE A 121 -6.37 3.30 -2.03
N GLU A 122 -6.21 2.17 -1.34
CA GLU A 122 -6.65 0.85 -1.82
C GLU A 122 -8.17 0.80 -2.01
N GLY A 123 -8.92 1.44 -1.11
CA GLY A 123 -10.38 1.50 -1.17
C GLY A 123 -10.90 2.22 -2.41
N ARG A 124 -10.24 3.31 -2.84
CA ARG A 124 -10.60 4.04 -4.05
C ARG A 124 -10.34 3.23 -5.32
N ALA A 125 -9.19 2.59 -5.42
CA ALA A 125 -8.85 1.72 -6.55
C ALA A 125 -9.81 0.51 -6.63
N ASN A 126 -10.08 -0.12 -5.48
CA ASN A 126 -11.05 -1.20 -5.35
C ASN A 126 -12.47 -0.75 -5.71
N TYR A 127 -12.88 0.44 -5.31
CA TYR A 127 -14.20 0.99 -5.67
C TYR A 127 -14.31 1.20 -7.18
N PHE A 128 -13.27 1.77 -7.81
CA PHE A 128 -13.23 1.93 -9.27
C PHE A 128 -13.35 0.58 -9.99
N ALA A 129 -12.54 -0.40 -9.61
CA ALA A 129 -12.57 -1.73 -10.21
C ALA A 129 -13.93 -2.42 -10.00
N LYS A 130 -14.49 -2.38 -8.78
CA LYS A 130 -15.81 -2.94 -8.47
C LYS A 130 -16.90 -2.30 -9.31
N LYS A 131 -16.92 -0.98 -9.42
CA LYS A 131 -17.88 -0.24 -10.25
C LYS A 131 -17.75 -0.64 -11.72
N PHE A 132 -16.53 -0.81 -12.22
CA PHE A 132 -16.33 -1.28 -13.58
C PHE A 132 -16.81 -2.73 -13.77
N PHE A 133 -16.63 -3.64 -12.81
CA PHE A 133 -17.00 -5.05 -12.99
C PHE A 133 -18.46 -5.36 -12.70
N ILE A 134 -19.01 -4.75 -11.66
CA ILE A 134 -20.37 -5.00 -11.16
C ILE A 134 -21.36 -4.14 -11.92
N ASP A 135 -21.09 -2.83 -12.07
CA ASP A 135 -22.08 -1.90 -12.62
C ASP A 135 -22.07 -1.84 -14.17
N SER A 136 -21.01 -2.32 -14.84
CA SER A 136 -20.97 -2.36 -16.32
C SER A 136 -21.68 -3.57 -16.93
N GLY A 137 -22.15 -4.51 -16.10
CA GLY A 137 -22.73 -5.75 -16.57
C GLY A 137 -21.72 -6.78 -17.09
N PHE A 138 -20.40 -6.61 -16.88
CA PHE A 138 -19.40 -7.62 -17.25
C PHE A 138 -19.72 -8.99 -16.62
N LEU A 139 -20.24 -8.97 -15.39
CA LEU A 139 -20.67 -10.16 -14.66
C LEU A 139 -22.01 -10.75 -15.13
N SER A 140 -22.76 -10.07 -16.01
CA SER A 140 -24.07 -10.54 -16.49
C SER A 140 -24.02 -11.90 -17.18
N ASN A 141 -22.88 -12.25 -17.78
CA ASN A 141 -22.65 -13.52 -18.46
C ASN A 141 -22.32 -14.69 -17.52
N TYR A 142 -22.11 -14.46 -16.22
CA TYR A 142 -21.85 -15.52 -15.24
C TYR A 142 -23.16 -16.06 -14.67
N LYS A 143 -23.41 -17.37 -14.84
CA LYS A 143 -24.61 -18.07 -14.32
C LYS A 143 -24.82 -17.88 -12.81
N ASN A 144 -23.74 -17.70 -12.04
CA ASN A 144 -23.76 -17.45 -10.59
C ASN A 144 -22.96 -16.19 -10.26
N GLN A 145 -23.59 -15.02 -10.29
CA GLN A 145 -22.91 -13.73 -10.06
C GLN A 145 -22.44 -13.52 -8.62
N GLU A 146 -23.06 -14.20 -7.65
CA GLU A 146 -22.76 -14.02 -6.22
C GLU A 146 -21.33 -14.44 -5.85
N GLU A 147 -20.84 -15.54 -6.44
CA GLU A 147 -19.54 -16.11 -6.11
C GLU A 147 -18.35 -15.25 -6.60
N PRO A 148 -18.33 -14.73 -7.85
CA PRO A 148 -17.35 -13.74 -8.30
C PRO A 148 -17.37 -12.46 -7.45
N ILE A 149 -18.55 -11.97 -7.07
CA ILE A 149 -18.69 -10.75 -6.24
C ILE A 149 -18.12 -10.99 -4.84
N LYS A 150 -18.42 -12.14 -4.23
CA LYS A 150 -17.86 -12.54 -2.93
C LYS A 150 -16.33 -12.63 -3.02
N THR A 151 -15.82 -13.27 -4.06
CA THR A 151 -14.38 -13.43 -4.30
C THR A 151 -13.67 -12.08 -4.44
N ILE A 152 -14.24 -11.13 -5.18
CA ILE A 152 -13.71 -9.75 -5.27
C ILE A 152 -13.69 -9.08 -3.89
N LYS A 153 -14.82 -9.11 -3.17
CA LYS A 153 -14.94 -8.44 -1.87
C LYS A 153 -13.90 -8.98 -0.88
N THR A 154 -13.75 -10.30 -0.82
CA THR A 154 -12.76 -10.97 0.03
C THR A 154 -11.33 -10.62 -0.38
N SER A 155 -11.02 -10.65 -1.68
CA SER A 155 -9.67 -10.33 -2.18
C SER A 155 -9.25 -8.90 -1.87
N CYS A 156 -10.16 -7.93 -2.02
CA CYS A 156 -9.90 -6.54 -1.62
C CYS A 156 -9.58 -6.41 -0.13
N LEU A 157 -10.38 -7.09 0.71
CA LEU A 157 -10.22 -7.05 2.16
C LEU A 157 -8.89 -7.68 2.58
N ILE A 158 -8.55 -8.85 2.04
CA ILE A 158 -7.28 -9.53 2.32
C ILE A 158 -6.08 -8.67 1.89
N SER A 159 -6.12 -8.04 0.70
CA SER A 159 -5.03 -7.17 0.25
C SER A 159 -4.78 -6.01 1.21
N GLN A 160 -5.86 -5.33 1.63
CA GLN A 160 -5.79 -4.23 2.60
C GLN A 160 -5.26 -4.70 3.96
N LEU A 161 -5.80 -5.81 4.47
CA LEU A 161 -5.37 -6.39 5.75
C LEU A 161 -3.90 -6.80 5.72
N ASN A 162 -3.43 -7.44 4.65
CA ASN A 162 -2.03 -7.85 4.53
C ASN A 162 -1.08 -6.65 4.65
N GLN A 163 -1.39 -5.53 3.98
CA GLN A 163 -0.57 -4.32 4.07
C GLN A 163 -0.61 -3.68 5.47
N MET A 164 -1.78 -3.70 6.13
CA MET A 164 -1.94 -3.18 7.50
C MET A 164 -1.21 -4.05 8.53
N VAL A 165 -1.34 -5.37 8.44
CA VAL A 165 -0.71 -6.34 9.36
C VAL A 165 0.80 -6.18 9.34
N ILE A 166 1.41 -6.06 8.15
CA ILE A 166 2.85 -5.81 8.02
C ILE A 166 3.24 -4.51 8.74
N CYS A 167 2.46 -3.44 8.57
CA CYS A 167 2.73 -2.16 9.23
C CYS A 167 2.63 -2.27 10.76
N ILE A 168 1.60 -2.95 11.27
CA ILE A 168 1.38 -3.16 12.70
C ILE A 168 2.50 -4.00 13.30
N LEU A 169 2.92 -5.09 12.64
CA LEU A 169 4.00 -5.95 13.11
C LEU A 169 5.33 -5.19 13.26
N TYR A 170 5.75 -4.43 12.25
CA TYR A 170 6.98 -3.64 12.36
C TYR A 170 6.86 -2.52 13.40
N THR A 171 5.68 -1.92 13.54
CA THR A 171 5.43 -0.91 14.58
C THR A 171 5.57 -1.54 15.97
N TYR A 172 5.00 -2.72 16.17
CA TYR A 172 5.08 -3.46 17.42
C TYR A 172 6.53 -3.81 17.79
N ILE A 173 7.31 -4.36 16.85
CA ILE A 173 8.73 -4.67 17.07
C ILE A 173 9.51 -3.43 17.54
N VAL A 174 9.31 -2.30 16.86
CA VAL A 174 9.99 -1.04 17.21
C VAL A 174 9.55 -0.53 18.59
N ILE A 175 8.25 -0.60 18.94
CA ILE A 175 7.75 -0.22 20.26
C ILE A 175 8.36 -1.11 21.36
N CYS A 176 8.41 -2.43 21.14
CA CYS A 176 9.01 -3.36 22.09
C CYS A 176 10.50 -3.07 22.31
N LEU A 177 11.27 -2.88 21.23
CA LEU A 177 12.68 -2.51 21.33
C LEU A 177 12.86 -1.16 22.03
N PHE A 178 12.02 -0.18 21.71
CA PHE A 178 12.04 1.11 22.38
C PHE A 178 11.77 0.97 23.88
N TYR A 179 10.79 0.17 24.28
CA TYR A 179 10.48 -0.09 25.69
C TYR A 179 11.66 -0.75 26.41
N ILE A 180 12.24 -1.80 25.83
CA ILE A 180 13.38 -2.51 26.45
C ILE A 180 14.54 -1.53 26.67
N VAL A 181 14.92 -0.75 25.66
CA VAL A 181 16.04 0.20 25.73
C VAL A 181 15.85 1.32 26.77
N ASN A 182 14.61 1.69 27.11
CA ASN A 182 14.35 2.80 28.03
C ASN A 182 13.94 2.35 29.44
N VAL A 183 13.62 1.08 29.65
CA VAL A 183 13.23 0.54 30.96
C VAL A 183 14.32 -0.35 31.58
N TYR A 184 15.09 -1.06 30.76
CA TYR A 184 16.19 -1.94 31.17
C TYR A 184 17.54 -1.40 30.68
#